data_AF-B4UKR2-F1
#
_entry.id   AF-B4UKR2-F1
#
_cell.length_a   1.000
_cell.length_b   1.000
_cell.length_c   1.000
_cell.angle_alpha   90.00
_cell.angle_beta   90.00
_cell.angle_gamma   90.00
#
_symmetry.space_group_name_H-M   'P 1'
#
loop_
_entity.id
_entity.type
_entity.pdbx_description
1 polymer ?
#
loop_
_entity_poly.entity_id
_entity_poly.type
_entity_poly.pdbx_seq_one_letter_code
_entity_poly.pdbx_strand_id
1 'polypeptide(L)'
;MAHDINRMFYVGEAPWHGLGVRLPARASYEAVVEAAGFYDAVAKDVYVPPFRAPIPDKKALVRSDTGEYGSVVGKGYEVVQFSEVARTLVEAAGDATTPG
;
A
#
# COMPACT_ATOMS: atom_id res chain seq x y z
N MET A 1 -16.13 1.91 -8.17
CA MET A 1 -15.57 3.25 -7.90
C MET A 1 -14.13 3.23 -8.36
N ALA A 2 -13.79 4.00 -9.39
CA ALA A 2 -12.48 3.99 -10.05
C ALA A 2 -11.71 5.31 -9.87
N HIS A 3 -12.11 6.16 -8.91
CA HIS A 3 -11.66 7.55 -8.84
C HIS A 3 -10.99 7.97 -7.51
N ASP A 4 -10.89 7.09 -6.52
CA ASP A 4 -10.13 7.38 -5.30
C ASP A 4 -8.66 6.97 -5.43
N ILE A 5 -8.00 7.50 -6.46
CA ILE A 5 -6.53 7.54 -6.52
C ILE A 5 -6.03 8.53 -5.48
N ASN A 6 -6.07 8.11 -4.21
CA ASN A 6 -5.95 9.03 -3.08
C ASN A 6 -4.56 9.65 -2.89
N ARG A 7 -3.51 9.14 -3.54
CA ARG A 7 -2.15 9.71 -3.53
C ARG A 7 -1.37 9.26 -4.76
N MET A 8 -0.86 10.22 -5.54
CA MET A 8 0.15 10.00 -6.59
C MET A 8 1.37 10.88 -6.27
N PHE A 9 2.55 10.50 -6.76
CA PHE A 9 3.76 11.33 -6.64
C PHE A 9 4.50 11.39 -7.98
N TYR A 10 5.31 12.43 -8.19
CA TYR A 10 6.08 12.59 -9.42
C TYR A 10 7.41 13.32 -9.18
N VAL A 11 8.36 13.11 -10.10
CA VAL A 11 9.62 13.86 -10.21
C VAL A 11 9.63 14.58 -11.56
N GLY A 12 10.23 15.78 -11.60
CA GLY A 12 10.31 16.57 -12.82
C GLY A 12 9.07 17.45 -13.04
N GLU A 13 8.51 17.42 -14.25
CA GLU A 13 7.34 18.18 -14.63
C GLU A 13 6.05 17.55 -14.11
N ALA A 14 5.04 18.39 -13.84
CA ALA A 14 3.75 17.91 -13.39
C ALA A 14 3.09 17.04 -14.49
N PRO A 15 2.52 15.88 -14.15
CA PRO A 15 1.80 15.06 -15.12
C PRO A 15 0.58 15.81 -15.70
N TRP A 16 0.14 15.40 -16.88
CA TRP A 16 -0.89 16.09 -17.68
C TRP A 16 -2.21 16.36 -16.94
N HIS A 17 -2.55 15.53 -15.95
CA HIS A 17 -3.77 15.68 -15.14
C HIS A 17 -3.57 16.60 -13.93
N GLY A 18 -2.36 17.11 -13.68
CA GLY A 18 -2.04 18.04 -12.59
C GLY A 18 -2.19 17.47 -11.18
N LEU A 19 -2.35 16.15 -11.03
CA LEU A 19 -2.49 15.48 -9.74
C LEU A 19 -1.14 14.93 -9.28
N GLY A 20 -0.96 14.88 -7.97
CA GLY A 20 0.17 14.23 -7.31
C GLY A 20 1.07 15.18 -6.54
N VAL A 21 1.93 14.61 -5.71
CA VAL A 21 2.89 15.33 -4.88
C VAL A 21 4.24 15.34 -5.59
N ARG A 22 4.81 16.54 -5.79
CA ARG A 22 6.17 16.67 -6.34
C ARG A 22 7.18 16.21 -5.30
N LEU A 23 7.96 15.20 -5.65
CA LEU A 23 9.11 14.78 -4.86
C LEU A 23 10.39 15.46 -5.36
N PRO A 24 11.40 15.65 -4.48
CA PRO A 24 12.72 16.06 -4.91
C PRO A 24 13.34 14.99 -5.83
N ALA A 25 14.25 15.41 -6.72
CA ALA A 25 14.84 14.54 -7.74
C ALA A 25 15.65 13.34 -7.20
N ARG A 26 15.94 13.31 -5.90
CA ARG A 26 16.63 12.20 -5.20
C ARG A 26 15.91 11.87 -3.89
N ALA A 27 14.58 11.80 -3.94
CA ALA A 27 13.79 11.42 -2.78
C ALA A 27 14.22 10.03 -2.29
N SER A 28 14.39 9.87 -0.98
CA SER A 28 14.62 8.55 -0.41
C SER A 28 13.37 7.69 -0.55
N TYR A 29 13.53 6.38 -0.41
CA TYR A 29 12.41 5.45 -0.43
C TYR A 29 11.37 5.78 0.66
N GLU A 30 11.82 6.22 1.84
CA GLU A 30 10.96 6.61 2.95
C GLU A 30 10.09 7.83 2.58
N ALA A 31 10.67 8.82 1.89
CA ALA A 31 9.92 9.98 1.41
C ALA A 31 8.86 9.60 0.36
N VAL A 32 9.14 8.59 -0.47
CA VAL A 32 8.16 8.02 -1.41
C VAL A 32 7.01 7.34 -0.68
N VAL A 33 7.32 6.47 0.29
CA VAL A 33 6.35 5.75 1.13
C VAL A 33 5.39 6.72 1.82
N GLU A 34 5.93 7.78 2.41
CA GLU A 34 5.14 8.81 3.09
C GLU A 34 4.25 9.59 2.11
N ALA A 35 4.82 10.13 1.03
CA ALA A 35 4.08 10.94 0.07
C ALA A 35 2.94 10.16 -0.61
N ALA A 36 3.17 8.87 -0.86
CA ALA A 36 2.20 8.00 -1.49
C ALA A 36 1.20 7.37 -0.49
N GLY A 37 1.38 7.57 0.81
CA GLY A 37 0.46 7.08 1.84
C GLY A 37 0.37 5.55 1.90
N PHE A 38 1.51 4.87 1.75
CA PHE A 38 1.57 3.42 1.83
C PHE A 38 1.14 2.94 3.21
N TYR A 39 0.53 1.76 3.24
CA TYR A 39 0.12 1.07 4.45
C TYR A 39 0.36 -0.42 4.27
N ASP A 40 0.49 -1.12 5.40
CA ASP A 40 0.55 -2.58 5.38
C ASP A 40 -0.87 -3.15 5.48
N ALA A 41 -1.18 -4.11 4.62
CA ALA A 41 -2.36 -4.93 4.76
C ALA A 41 -2.08 -6.08 5.74
N VAL A 42 -2.90 -6.21 6.79
CA VAL A 42 -2.79 -7.29 7.77
C VAL A 42 -4.03 -8.17 7.76
N ALA A 43 -3.82 -9.47 7.89
CA ALA A 43 -4.89 -10.47 7.92
C ALA A 43 -5.42 -10.65 9.34
N LYS A 44 -6.74 -10.51 9.53
CA LYS A 44 -7.44 -10.73 10.81
C LYS A 44 -8.55 -11.77 10.69
N ASP A 45 -8.89 -12.38 11.81
CA ASP A 45 -10.01 -13.32 11.89
C ASP A 45 -11.35 -12.64 11.59
N VAL A 46 -12.24 -13.38 10.92
CA VAL A 46 -13.61 -12.94 10.61
C VAL A 46 -14.58 -13.74 11.45
N TYR A 47 -15.56 -13.06 12.03
CA TYR A 47 -16.58 -13.65 12.90
C TYR A 47 -17.97 -13.32 12.38
N VAL A 48 -18.93 -14.22 12.60
CA VAL A 48 -20.35 -13.97 12.32
C VAL A 48 -21.08 -13.93 13.66
N PRO A 49 -21.68 -12.80 14.07
CA PRO A 49 -22.49 -12.76 15.29
C PRO A 49 -23.64 -13.79 15.25
N PRO A 50 -23.98 -14.45 16.36
CA PRO A 50 -23.38 -14.34 17.71
C PRO A 50 -22.17 -15.26 17.94
N PHE A 51 -21.68 -15.95 16.91
CA PHE A 51 -20.61 -16.93 17.02
C PHE A 51 -19.27 -16.27 17.35
N ARG A 52 -18.53 -16.90 18.26
CA ARG A 52 -17.20 -16.47 18.71
C ARG A 52 -16.05 -17.24 18.05
N ALA A 53 -16.37 -18.26 17.26
CA ALA A 53 -15.39 -18.97 16.47
C ALA A 53 -15.15 -18.19 15.16
N PRO A 54 -13.88 -18.05 14.71
CA PRO A 54 -13.61 -17.46 13.41
C PRO A 54 -14.11 -18.38 12.29
N ILE A 55 -14.47 -17.79 11.15
CA ILE A 55 -14.80 -18.57 9.95
C ILE A 55 -13.52 -19.27 9.49
N PRO A 56 -13.49 -20.61 9.41
CA PRO A 56 -12.32 -21.35 8.93
C PRO A 56 -11.90 -20.89 7.53
N ASP A 57 -10.59 -20.85 7.27
CA ASP A 57 -10.03 -20.53 5.95
C ASP A 57 -10.48 -19.18 5.36
N LYS A 58 -10.86 -18.22 6.22
CA LYS A 58 -11.23 -16.85 5.86
C LYS A 58 -10.53 -15.85 6.77
N LYS A 59 -9.97 -14.81 6.15
CA LYS A 59 -9.35 -13.67 6.86
C LYS A 59 -9.82 -12.37 6.24
N ALA A 60 -10.01 -11.33 7.04
CA ALA A 60 -10.19 -9.97 6.56
C ALA A 60 -8.82 -9.32 6.38
N LEU A 61 -8.57 -8.74 5.22
CA LEU A 61 -7.49 -7.78 5.04
C LEU A 61 -7.95 -6.43 5.57
N VAL A 62 -7.18 -5.88 6.49
CA VAL A 62 -7.41 -4.55 7.04
C VAL A 62 -6.13 -3.74 6.96
N ARG A 63 -6.26 -2.42 6.87
CA ARG A 63 -5.10 -1.54 6.97
C ARG A 63 -4.50 -1.58 8.37
N SER A 64 -3.18 -1.60 8.48
CA SER A 64 -2.49 -1.58 9.77
C SER A 64 -2.60 -0.24 10.50
N ASP A 65 -2.70 0.86 9.77
CA ASP A 65 -2.71 2.23 10.28
C ASP A 65 -4.09 2.69 10.80
N THR A 66 -5.15 2.46 10.04
CA THR A 66 -6.50 2.91 10.36
C THR A 66 -7.44 1.80 10.79
N GLY A 67 -7.08 0.53 10.54
CA GLY A 67 -7.97 -0.61 10.72
C GLY A 67 -9.09 -0.70 9.68
N GLU A 68 -9.10 0.15 8.66
CA GLU A 68 -10.10 0.15 7.60
C GLU A 68 -10.15 -1.21 6.89
N TYR A 69 -11.36 -1.67 6.61
CA TYR A 69 -11.60 -2.94 5.93
C TYR A 69 -11.28 -2.83 4.43
N GLY A 70 -10.51 -3.79 3.92
CA GLY A 70 -10.26 -3.95 2.49
C GLY A 70 -11.16 -5.01 1.86
N SER A 71 -10.93 -6.28 2.22
CA SER A 71 -11.63 -7.43 1.63
C SER A 71 -11.55 -8.67 2.53
N VAL A 72 -12.33 -9.72 2.24
CA VAL A 72 -12.16 -11.06 2.85
C VAL A 72 -11.51 -11.99 1.84
N VAL A 73 -10.44 -12.66 2.28
CA VAL A 73 -9.65 -13.59 1.48
C VAL A 73 -9.74 -15.01 2.02
N GLY A 74 -9.45 -15.98 1.15
CA GLY A 74 -9.48 -17.41 1.46
C GLY A 74 -8.12 -18.00 1.81
N LYS A 75 -8.11 -19.31 2.08
CA LYS A 75 -6.90 -20.12 2.20
C LYS A 75 -6.03 -20.00 0.94
N GLY A 76 -4.73 -19.84 1.14
CA GLY A 76 -3.74 -19.71 0.06
C GLY A 76 -3.62 -18.32 -0.53
N TYR A 77 -4.36 -17.32 -0.02
CA TYR A 77 -4.10 -15.92 -0.36
C TYR A 77 -2.83 -15.44 0.34
N GLU A 78 -1.89 -14.91 -0.44
CA GLU A 78 -0.67 -14.28 0.06
C GLU A 78 -0.78 -12.77 -0.07
N VAL A 79 -0.46 -12.06 1.01
CA VAL A 79 -0.43 -10.60 1.00
C VAL A 79 0.93 -10.17 0.50
N VAL A 80 0.96 -9.50 -0.65
CA VAL A 80 2.14 -8.80 -1.16
C VAL A 80 2.01 -7.33 -0.77
N GLN A 81 2.96 -6.80 -0.01
CA GLN A 81 2.88 -5.41 0.42
C GLN A 81 3.27 -4.48 -0.73
N PHE A 82 2.54 -3.37 -0.88
CA PHE A 82 2.85 -2.42 -1.94
C PHE A 82 4.24 -1.78 -1.77
N SER A 83 4.69 -1.65 -0.52
CA SER A 83 6.04 -1.23 -0.16
C SER A 83 7.12 -2.14 -0.76
N GLU A 84 6.94 -3.45 -0.71
CA GLU A 84 7.90 -4.42 -1.28
C GLU A 84 8.03 -4.25 -2.79
N VAL A 85 6.91 -4.11 -3.51
CA VAL A 85 6.89 -3.92 -4.96
C VAL A 85 7.47 -2.56 -5.35
N ALA A 86 7.07 -1.51 -4.64
CA ALA A 86 7.51 -0.15 -4.91
C ALA A 86 9.02 0.01 -4.70
N ARG A 87 9.61 -0.62 -3.68
CA ARG A 87 11.06 -0.61 -3.47
C ARG A 87 11.79 -1.14 -4.69
N THR A 88 11.38 -2.30 -5.21
CA THR A 88 11.99 -2.89 -6.40
C THR A 88 11.88 -1.97 -7.62
N LEU A 89 10.73 -1.31 -7.81
CA LEU A 89 10.53 -0.38 -8.93
C LEU A 89 11.40 0.88 -8.80
N VAL A 90 11.51 1.43 -7.60
CA VAL A 90 12.33 2.61 -7.30
C VAL A 90 13.82 2.31 -7.46
N GLU A 91 14.28 1.14 -7.01
CA GLU A 91 15.65 0.67 -7.22
C GLU A 91 15.96 0.43 -8.71
N ALA A 92 15.03 -0.21 -9.45
CA ALA A 92 15.19 -0.47 -10.88
C ALA A 92 15.20 0.81 -11.74
N ALA A 93 14.53 1.88 -11.29
CA ALA A 93 14.50 3.17 -11.98
C ALA A 93 15.81 3.97 -11.83
N GLY A 94 16.75 3.53 -10.97
CA GLY A 94 18.08 4.13 -10.84
C GLY A 94 18.18 5.40 -9.98
N ASP A 95 17.08 5.86 -9.38
CA ASP A 95 17.01 7.16 -8.70
C ASP A 95 16.99 7.13 -7.16
N ALA A 96 17.01 5.94 -6.53
CA ALA A 96 17.18 5.83 -5.08
C ALA A 96 18.53 5.20 -4.73
N THR A 97 19.49 6.04 -4.37
CA THR A 97 20.68 5.61 -3.65
C THR A 97 20.26 5.05 -2.28
N THR A 98 20.39 3.75 -2.09
CA THR A 98 20.27 3.08 -0.79
C THR A 98 21.30 3.70 0.17
N PRO A 99 20.94 4.12 1.41
CA PRO A 99 21.93 4.31 2.45
C PRO A 99 22.43 2.91 2.86
N GLY A 100 23.75 2.73 2.86
CA GLY A 100 24.40 1.52 3.36
C GLY A 100 24.26 1.32 4.86
#